data_AF-A0ABC9NZX7-F1
#
_entry.id   AF-A0ABC9NZX7-F1
#
_cell.length_a   1.000
_cell.length_b   1.000
_cell.length_c   1.000
_cell.angle_alpha   90.00
_cell.angle_beta   90.00
_cell.angle_gamma   90.00
#
_symmetry.space_group_name_H-M   'P 1'
#
loop_
_entity.id
_entity.type
_entity.pdbx_description
1 polymer ?
#
loop_
_entity_poly.entity_id
_entity_poly.type
_entity_poly.pdbx_seq_one_letter_code
_entity_poly.pdbx_strand_id
1 'polypeptide(L)'
;MPIRKLIKITCTVVLSLLVIILLFIGIRIYEYQIFINSLVDYGKQTGLNKNMTGFATDFPYIYSNGDFGIVVVNVLPYGTVRIIPNHKGFSKTFESPADSNLEYLQKAYGDELIILDSIDQFSEDERKIISEITKKDSKPRYDRDTWVTRSY
;
A
#
# COMPACT_ATOMS: atom_id res chain seq x y z
N MET A 1 -30.49 -13.95 34.75
CA MET A 1 -30.88 -13.65 33.35
C MET A 1 -30.94 -14.96 32.58
N PRO A 2 -31.97 -15.24 31.75
CA PRO A 2 -32.09 -16.53 31.07
C PRO A 2 -30.98 -16.72 30.01
N ILE A 3 -30.42 -17.93 29.93
CA ILE A 3 -29.31 -18.30 29.03
C ILE A 3 -29.56 -17.89 27.57
N ARG A 4 -30.80 -18.02 27.08
CA ARG A 4 -31.18 -17.57 25.73
C ARG A 4 -31.02 -16.06 25.50
N LYS A 5 -31.26 -15.22 26.51
CA LYS A 5 -31.01 -13.76 26.41
C LYS A 5 -29.51 -13.48 26.35
N LEU A 6 -28.71 -14.19 27.15
CA LEU A 6 -27.26 -14.04 27.15
C LEU A 6 -26.66 -14.40 25.78
N ILE A 7 -27.04 -15.54 25.21
CA ILE A 7 -26.57 -15.97 23.88
C ILE A 7 -26.92 -14.96 22.78
N LYS A 8 -28.15 -14.42 22.81
CA LYS A 8 -28.56 -13.38 21.83
C LYS A 8 -27.70 -12.13 21.94
N ILE A 9 -27.48 -11.64 23.16
CA ILE A 9 -26.66 -10.44 23.41
C ILE A 9 -25.22 -10.69 22.94
N THR A 10 -24.61 -11.82 23.32
CA THR A 10 -23.24 -12.15 22.90
C THR A 10 -23.14 -12.27 21.39
N CYS A 11 -24.09 -12.92 20.74
CA CYS A 11 -24.10 -13.06 19.28
C CYS A 11 -24.24 -11.70 18.59
N THR A 12 -25.14 -10.83 19.06
CA THR A 12 -25.30 -9.47 18.54
C THR A 12 -24.02 -8.66 18.70
N VAL A 13 -23.37 -8.70 19.86
CA VAL A 13 -22.11 -7.98 20.11
C VAL A 13 -21.00 -8.47 19.17
N VAL A 14 -20.85 -9.78 19.01
CA VAL A 14 -19.83 -10.37 18.12
C VAL A 14 -20.08 -9.99 16.66
N LEU A 15 -21.33 -10.08 16.19
CA LEU A 15 -21.70 -9.68 14.83
C LEU A 15 -21.48 -8.18 14.59
N SER A 16 -21.88 -7.32 15.54
CA SER A 16 -21.64 -5.88 15.44
C SER A 16 -20.15 -5.55 15.39
N LEU A 17 -19.33 -6.21 16.20
CA LEU A 17 -17.88 -6.02 16.18
C LEU A 17 -17.26 -6.45 14.84
N LEU A 18 -17.69 -7.60 14.30
CA LEU A 18 -17.26 -8.08 12.99
C LEU A 18 -17.58 -7.07 11.89
N VAL A 19 -18.79 -6.53 11.88
CA VAL A 19 -19.22 -5.52 10.89
C VAL A 19 -18.37 -4.24 11.01
N ILE A 20 -18.07 -3.77 12.23
CA ILE A 20 -17.21 -2.61 12.45
C ILE A 20 -15.80 -2.86 11.90
N ILE A 21 -15.22 -4.04 12.15
CA ILE A 21 -13.89 -4.42 11.63
C ILE A 21 -13.89 -4.44 10.10
N LEU A 22 -14.90 -5.05 9.48
CA LEU A 22 -15.02 -5.11 8.03
C LEU A 22 -15.18 -3.72 7.40
N LEU A 23 -15.99 -2.84 8.01
CA LEU A 23 -16.13 -1.46 7.57
C LEU A 23 -14.81 -0.71 7.69
N PHE A 24 -14.08 -0.89 8.79
CA PHE A 24 -12.79 -0.24 9.00
C PHE A 24 -11.76 -0.69 7.94
N ILE A 25 -11.69 -2.00 7.65
CA ILE A 25 -10.82 -2.54 6.59
C ILE A 25 -11.23 -1.98 5.22
N GLY A 26 -12.54 -1.95 4.92
CA GLY A 26 -13.07 -1.43 3.65
C GLY A 26 -12.74 0.04 3.42
N ILE A 27 -12.83 0.88 4.46
CA ILE A 27 -12.46 2.31 4.39
C ILE A 27 -10.97 2.46 4.10
N ARG A 28 -10.11 1.69 4.78
CA ARG A 28 -8.65 1.75 4.55
C ARG A 28 -8.27 1.32 3.14
N ILE A 29 -8.90 0.28 2.60
CA ILE A 29 -8.69 -0.13 1.20
C ILE A 29 -9.13 0.99 0.24
N TYR A 30 -10.23 1.69 0.55
CA TYR A 30 -10.71 2.81 -0.26
C TYR A 30 -9.78 4.05 -0.20
N GLU A 31 -9.09 4.26 0.92
CA GLU A 31 -8.11 5.35 1.09
C GLU A 31 -6.85 5.15 0.22
N TYR A 32 -6.51 3.91 -0.13
CA TYR A 32 -5.42 3.62 -1.08
C TYR A 32 -5.98 3.45 -2.49
N GLN A 33 -6.01 4.53 -3.27
CA GLN A 33 -6.42 4.45 -4.67
C GLN A 33 -5.18 4.42 -5.57
N ILE A 34 -5.23 3.51 -6.54
CA ILE A 34 -4.32 3.51 -7.69
C ILE A 34 -4.96 4.43 -8.72
N PHE A 35 -4.46 5.67 -8.83
CA PHE A 35 -5.02 6.67 -9.74
C PHE A 35 -4.15 6.77 -10.98
N ILE A 36 -4.61 6.22 -12.10
CA ILE A 36 -3.94 6.22 -13.42
C ILE A 36 -2.56 5.56 -13.34
N ASN A 37 -1.54 6.23 -12.79
CA ASN A 37 -0.16 5.77 -12.55
C ASN A 37 0.42 6.24 -11.21
N SER A 38 -0.40 6.61 -10.20
CA SER A 38 0.08 7.00 -8.88
C SER A 38 -0.54 6.16 -7.76
N LEU A 39 0.20 6.02 -6.68
CA LEU A 39 -0.27 5.45 -5.42
C LEU A 39 -0.35 6.58 -4.41
N VAL A 40 -1.52 6.78 -3.81
CA VAL A 40 -1.79 7.87 -2.87
C VAL A 40 -2.47 7.29 -1.63
N ASP A 41 -2.06 7.75 -0.44
CA ASP A 41 -2.82 7.55 0.80
C ASP A 41 -3.71 8.79 1.01
N TYR A 42 -4.99 8.65 0.71
CA TYR A 42 -5.97 9.74 0.87
C TYR A 42 -6.24 10.06 2.34
N GLY A 43 -6.13 9.08 3.25
CA GLY A 43 -6.32 9.29 4.68
C GLY A 43 -5.24 10.22 5.26
N LYS A 44 -4.00 10.10 4.77
CA LYS A 44 -2.88 10.96 5.14
C LYS A 44 -2.59 12.10 4.15
N GLN A 45 -3.38 12.21 3.09
CA GLN A 45 -3.23 13.19 2.00
C GLN A 45 -1.81 13.25 1.42
N THR A 46 -1.18 12.08 1.20
CA THR A 46 0.22 12.00 0.78
C THR A 46 0.41 11.04 -0.41
N GLY A 47 1.22 11.47 -1.39
CA GLY A 47 1.62 10.63 -2.50
C GLY A 47 2.67 9.60 -2.07
N LEU A 48 2.38 8.33 -2.29
CA LEU A 48 3.28 7.21 -2.00
C LEU A 48 4.14 6.84 -3.19
N ASN A 49 3.62 6.94 -4.42
CA ASN A 49 4.40 6.78 -5.64
C ASN A 49 3.74 7.52 -6.81
N LYS A 50 4.51 7.95 -7.81
CA LYS A 50 4.01 8.60 -9.03
C LYS A 50 4.68 8.02 -10.26
N ASN A 51 4.05 8.20 -11.42
CA ASN A 51 4.52 7.64 -12.70
C ASN A 51 4.93 6.16 -12.56
N MET A 52 4.13 5.41 -11.80
CA MET A 52 4.35 4.00 -11.52
C MET A 52 4.43 3.27 -12.84
N THR A 53 5.48 2.47 -13.04
CA THR A 53 5.68 1.58 -14.20
C THR A 53 5.15 0.18 -13.94
N GLY A 54 4.86 -0.15 -12.68
CA GLY A 54 4.36 -1.45 -12.29
C GLY A 54 3.83 -1.44 -10.86
N PHE A 55 2.78 -2.21 -10.63
CA PHE A 55 2.26 -2.47 -9.30
C PHE A 55 1.72 -3.90 -9.19
N ALA A 56 1.64 -4.38 -7.95
CA ALA A 56 1.05 -5.66 -7.61
C ALA A 56 0.35 -5.56 -6.26
N THR A 57 -0.63 -6.43 -6.04
CA THR A 57 -1.32 -6.53 -4.75
C THR A 57 -1.27 -7.97 -4.25
N ASP A 58 -0.86 -8.15 -3.00
CA ASP A 58 -0.92 -9.42 -2.29
C ASP A 58 -1.35 -9.12 -0.86
N PHE A 59 -2.65 -9.23 -0.58
CA PHE A 59 -3.28 -8.68 0.62
C PHE A 59 -2.54 -9.12 1.90
N PRO A 60 -2.19 -8.19 2.80
CA PRO A 60 -2.60 -6.78 2.84
C PRO A 60 -1.62 -5.81 2.16
N TYR A 61 -0.75 -6.27 1.28
CA TYR A 61 0.30 -5.45 0.72
C TYR A 61 -0.01 -4.93 -0.69
N ILE A 62 0.34 -3.66 -0.91
CA ILE A 62 0.45 -3.06 -2.25
C ILE A 62 1.92 -2.81 -2.52
N TYR A 63 2.40 -3.31 -3.66
CA TYR A 63 3.76 -3.11 -4.15
C TYR A 63 3.69 -2.17 -5.36
N SER A 64 4.57 -1.17 -5.41
CA SER A 64 4.65 -0.24 -6.54
C SER A 64 6.09 0.10 -6.88
N ASN A 65 6.34 0.31 -8.17
CA ASN A 65 7.59 0.85 -8.69
C ASN A 65 7.29 2.08 -9.54
N GLY A 66 7.93 3.21 -9.25
CA GLY A 66 7.71 4.48 -9.93
C GLY A 66 8.82 5.50 -9.62
N ASP A 67 8.52 6.78 -9.79
CA ASP A 67 9.52 7.85 -9.62
C ASP A 67 10.15 7.85 -8.23
N PHE A 68 9.36 7.58 -7.18
CA PHE A 68 9.85 7.58 -5.80
C PHE A 68 10.63 6.32 -5.44
N GLY A 69 10.69 5.34 -6.34
CA GLY A 69 11.37 4.07 -6.17
C GLY A 69 10.38 2.93 -5.91
N ILE A 70 10.84 1.94 -5.13
CA ILE A 70 10.05 0.75 -4.78
C ILE A 70 9.36 1.04 -3.45
N VAL A 71 8.04 0.98 -3.45
CA VAL A 71 7.20 1.27 -2.28
C VAL A 71 6.28 0.10 -2.00
N VAL A 72 6.32 -0.38 -0.75
CA VAL A 72 5.48 -1.47 -0.24
C VAL A 72 4.66 -0.96 0.93
N VAL A 73 3.34 -1.03 0.79
CA VAL A 73 2.37 -0.48 1.73
C VAL A 73 1.56 -1.62 2.33
N ASN A 74 1.47 -1.66 3.66
CA ASN A 74 0.49 -2.49 4.34
C ASN A 74 -0.83 -1.71 4.46
N VAL A 75 -1.92 -2.20 3.88
CA VAL A 75 -3.23 -1.50 3.87
C VAL A 75 -4.07 -1.75 5.13
N LEU A 76 -3.63 -2.62 6.02
CA LEU A 76 -4.30 -2.85 7.31
C LEU A 76 -4.20 -1.62 8.23
N PRO A 77 -5.04 -1.56 9.29
CA PRO A 77 -4.94 -0.53 10.32
C PRO A 77 -3.53 -0.49 10.92
N TYR A 78 -2.94 0.70 11.10
CA TYR A 78 -1.55 0.88 11.55
C TYR A 78 -0.49 0.33 10.57
N GLY A 79 -0.85 0.24 9.30
CA GLY A 79 0.02 -0.29 8.26
C GLY A 79 1.27 0.54 8.04
N THR A 80 2.40 -0.14 7.89
CA THR A 80 3.71 0.45 7.61
C THR A 80 3.90 0.74 6.13
N VAL A 81 4.71 1.75 5.83
CA VAL A 81 5.25 2.01 4.48
C VAL A 81 6.73 1.69 4.47
N ARG A 82 7.12 0.73 3.63
CA ARG A 82 8.53 0.43 3.34
C ARG A 82 8.89 1.04 1.99
N ILE A 83 9.99 1.78 1.93
CA ILE A 83 10.45 2.44 0.70
C ILE A 83 11.94 2.20 0.47
N ILE A 84 12.30 1.78 -0.74
CA ILE A 84 13.65 1.98 -1.28
C ILE A 84 13.59 3.25 -2.13
N PRO A 85 14.12 4.38 -1.61
CA PRO A 85 13.93 5.68 -2.25
C PRO A 85 14.75 5.80 -3.53
N ASN A 86 14.12 6.23 -4.61
CA ASN A 86 14.82 6.78 -5.77
C ASN A 86 14.96 8.30 -5.61
N HIS A 87 16.06 8.74 -4.99
CA HIS A 87 16.31 10.15 -4.70
C HIS A 87 16.30 11.07 -5.93
N LYS A 88 16.45 10.53 -7.15
CA LYS A 88 16.35 11.31 -8.40
C LYS A 88 14.91 11.65 -8.79
N GLY A 89 13.93 10.86 -8.36
CA GLY A 89 12.52 11.06 -8.69
C GLY A 89 11.73 11.86 -7.66
N PHE A 90 12.34 12.19 -6.51
CA PHE A 90 11.78 13.19 -5.60
C PHE A 90 11.92 14.58 -6.20
N SER A 91 10.78 15.27 -6.39
CA SER A 91 10.80 16.66 -6.82
C SER A 91 11.42 17.54 -5.72
N LYS A 92 12.25 18.51 -6.11
CA LYS A 92 12.77 19.54 -5.19
C LYS A 92 11.77 20.68 -4.96
N THR A 93 10.76 20.80 -5.82
CA THR A 93 9.73 21.84 -5.79
C THR A 93 8.36 21.22 -5.58
N PHE A 94 7.63 21.71 -4.58
CA PHE A 94 6.29 21.25 -4.25
C PHE A 94 5.29 21.89 -5.23
N GLU A 95 4.91 21.17 -6.28
CA GLU A 95 3.92 21.64 -7.26
C GLU A 95 2.52 21.02 -7.03
N SER A 96 2.45 19.87 -6.34
CA SER A 96 1.19 19.22 -5.96
C SER A 96 1.36 18.28 -4.74
N PRO A 97 0.26 17.80 -4.12
CA PRO A 97 0.31 16.73 -3.11
C PRO A 97 0.97 15.42 -3.59
N ALA A 98 1.17 15.29 -4.91
CA ALA A 98 1.84 14.18 -5.57
C ALA A 98 3.36 14.39 -5.76
N ASP A 99 3.93 15.50 -5.29
CA ASP A 99 5.36 15.79 -5.34
C ASP A 99 6.02 15.59 -3.98
N SER A 100 6.10 14.32 -3.58
CA SER A 100 6.62 13.89 -2.29
C SER A 100 8.13 14.08 -2.21
N ASN A 101 8.56 15.11 -1.47
CA ASN A 101 9.85 15.11 -0.78
C ASN A 101 9.76 14.04 0.34
N LEU A 102 10.83 13.26 0.56
CA LEU A 102 10.94 12.20 1.58
C LEU A 102 10.54 12.71 2.99
N GLU A 103 10.75 13.99 3.26
CA GLU A 103 10.33 14.69 4.47
C GLU A 103 8.82 14.66 4.72
N TYR A 104 8.00 14.74 3.66
CA TYR A 104 6.53 14.65 3.80
C TYR A 104 6.09 13.25 4.18
N LEU A 105 6.72 12.23 3.60
CA LEU A 105 6.48 10.83 4.01
C LEU A 105 6.88 10.62 5.46
N GLN A 106 8.04 11.15 5.88
CA GLN A 106 8.49 11.11 7.26
C GLN A 106 7.52 11.82 8.21
N LYS A 107 6.96 12.96 7.81
CA LYS A 107 5.96 13.69 8.60
C LYS A 107 4.62 12.95 8.69
N ALA A 108 4.21 12.26 7.63
CA ALA A 108 2.91 11.58 7.56
C ALA A 108 2.92 10.21 8.25
N TYR A 109 4.03 9.48 8.19
CA TYR A 109 4.13 8.11 8.72
C TYR A 109 4.98 8.01 9.98
N GLY A 110 5.91 8.94 10.23
CA GLY A 110 6.79 8.90 11.40
C GLY A 110 7.49 7.54 11.50
N ASP A 111 7.28 6.86 12.62
CA ASP A 111 7.84 5.53 12.92
C ASP A 111 7.26 4.41 12.03
N GLU A 112 6.13 4.64 11.36
CA GLU A 112 5.53 3.70 10.41
C GLU A 112 6.22 3.73 9.03
N LEU A 113 7.12 4.71 8.80
CA LEU A 113 7.94 4.78 7.60
C LEU A 113 9.27 4.06 7.83
N ILE A 114 9.51 3.03 7.01
CA ILE A 114 10.74 2.26 7.03
C ILE A 114 11.48 2.52 5.72
N ILE A 115 12.62 3.22 5.82
CA ILE A 115 13.50 3.46 4.69
C ILE A 115 14.48 2.29 4.59
N LEU A 116 14.57 1.71 3.40
CA LEU A 116 15.41 0.56 3.09
C LEU A 116 16.49 0.96 2.06
N ASP A 117 17.64 0.32 2.15
CA ASP A 117 18.80 0.59 1.28
C ASP A 117 18.85 -0.36 0.07
N SER A 118 18.34 -1.60 0.24
CA SER A 118 18.40 -2.64 -0.79
C SER A 118 17.17 -3.53 -0.80
N ILE A 119 16.90 -4.14 -1.97
CA ILE A 119 15.86 -5.16 -2.14
C ILE A 119 16.07 -6.39 -1.26
N ASP A 120 17.30 -6.64 -0.79
CA ASP A 120 17.65 -7.76 0.08
C ASP A 120 17.05 -7.68 1.48
N GLN A 121 16.52 -6.51 1.85
CA GLN A 121 15.78 -6.32 3.10
C GLN A 121 14.31 -6.76 2.99
N PHE A 122 13.86 -7.20 1.82
CA PHE A 122 12.56 -7.85 1.61
C PHE A 122 12.69 -9.38 1.64
N SER A 123 11.59 -10.06 1.97
CA SER A 123 11.53 -11.53 1.91
C SER A 123 11.67 -12.08 0.48
N GLU A 124 11.99 -13.36 0.34
CA GLU A 124 12.11 -14.02 -0.98
C GLU A 124 10.87 -13.83 -1.85
N ASP A 125 9.69 -14.01 -1.27
CA ASP A 125 8.40 -13.89 -1.97
C ASP A 125 8.15 -12.44 -2.42
N GLU A 126 8.43 -11.47 -1.54
CA GLU A 126 8.34 -10.04 -1.88
C GLU A 126 9.34 -9.66 -2.98
N ARG A 127 10.58 -10.17 -2.94
CA ARG A 127 11.58 -9.92 -3.98
C ARG A 127 11.12 -10.46 -5.33
N LYS A 128 10.41 -11.59 -5.36
CA LYS A 128 9.80 -12.11 -6.60
C LYS A 128 8.77 -11.14 -7.16
N ILE A 129 7.86 -10.62 -6.33
CA ILE A 129 6.86 -9.62 -6.74
C ILE A 129 7.55 -8.34 -7.21
N ILE A 130 8.51 -7.82 -6.44
CA ILE A 130 9.31 -6.63 -6.76
C ILE A 130 10.03 -6.81 -8.10
N SER A 131 10.62 -7.98 -8.35
CA SER A 131 11.29 -8.27 -9.63
C SER A 131 10.31 -8.21 -10.81
N GLU A 132 9.05 -8.62 -10.63
CA GLU A 132 8.06 -8.57 -11.70
C GLU A 132 7.54 -7.15 -11.96
N ILE A 133 7.38 -6.30 -10.94
CA ILE A 133 6.95 -4.90 -11.14
C ILE A 133 8.07 -3.97 -11.63
N THR A 134 9.34 -4.37 -11.49
CA THR A 134 10.51 -3.59 -11.93
C THR A 134 11.05 -3.98 -13.31
N LYS A 135 10.61 -5.12 -13.87
CA LYS A 135 11.02 -5.58 -15.22
C LYS A 135 10.61 -4.59 -16.31
N LYS A 136 11.54 -4.32 -17.23
CA LYS A 136 11.36 -3.45 -18.41
C LYS A 136 10.66 -4.12 -19.60
N ASP A 137 10.21 -5.36 -19.48
CA ASP A 137 9.59 -6.08 -20.60
C ASP A 137 8.23 -5.51 -21.00
N SER A 138 7.95 -5.55 -22.30
CA SER A 138 6.79 -4.93 -22.96
C SER A 138 5.45 -5.63 -22.73
N LYS A 139 5.36 -6.66 -21.88
CA LYS A 139 4.10 -7.35 -21.60
C LYS A 139 3.96 -7.68 -20.11
N PRO A 140 2.86 -7.25 -19.44
CA PRO A 140 2.46 -7.76 -18.14
C PRO A 140 2.30 -9.26 -18.27
N ARG A 141 2.89 -10.01 -17.33
CA ARG A 141 2.61 -11.42 -17.21
C ARG A 141 1.29 -11.54 -16.46
N TYR A 142 0.20 -11.70 -17.20
CA TYR A 142 -1.09 -12.12 -16.65
C TYR A 142 -1.06 -13.64 -16.51
N ASP A 143 -0.31 -14.18 -15.55
CA ASP A 143 -0.58 -15.55 -15.12
C ASP A 143 -1.74 -15.52 -14.11
N ARG A 144 -2.50 -16.63 -14.02
CA ARG A 144 -3.70 -16.73 -13.19
C ARG A 144 -3.43 -16.48 -11.70
N ASP A 145 -2.16 -16.56 -11.30
CA ASP A 145 -1.66 -16.44 -9.93
C ASP A 145 -0.92 -15.10 -9.71
N THR A 146 -0.76 -14.26 -10.73
CA THR A 146 -0.03 -12.97 -10.68
C THR A 146 -0.96 -11.80 -11.00
N TRP A 147 -1.42 -11.13 -9.93
CA TRP A 147 -2.13 -9.85 -10.01
C TRP A 147 -1.13 -8.69 -10.19
N VAL A 148 -0.32 -8.74 -11.25
CA VAL A 148 0.66 -7.71 -11.58
C VAL A 148 0.16 -6.88 -12.75
N THR A 149 0.04 -5.57 -12.54
CA THR A 149 -0.42 -4.62 -13.56
C THR A 149 0.70 -3.64 -13.87
N ARG A 150 0.97 -3.41 -15.16
CA ARG A 150 1.94 -2.41 -15.63
C ARG A 150 1.20 -1.34 -16.42
N SER A 151 1.57 -0.09 -16.19
CA SER A 151 1.17 1.03 -17.01
C SER A 151 2.02 1.04 -18.29
N TYR A 152 1.40 1.30 -19.42
CA TYR A 152 2.04 1.38 -20.74
C TYR A 152 2.19 2.84 -21.17
#